data_AF-A0A6L6HKN6-F1
#
_entry.id   AF-A0A6L6HKN6-F1
#
_cell.length_a   1.000
_cell.length_b   1.000
_cell.length_c   1.000
_cell.angle_alpha   90.00
_cell.angle_beta   90.00
_cell.angle_gamma   90.00
#
_symmetry.space_group_name_H-M   'P 1'
#
loop_
_entity.id
_entity.type
_entity.pdbx_description
1 polymer ?
#
loop_
_entity_poly.entity_id
_entity_poly.type
_entity_poly.pdbx_seq_one_letter_code
_entity_poly.pdbx_strand_id
1 'polypeptide(L)'
;MITPVASMPMPALPLPLVKAHLVVDHSEDDQLLNHYGNVAAAWVAAYTGQEFDADNALMVQAGLLLTATQYESREAVTFASAYQLPFGVHDLLSPLKARVTGHQPEPEAAE
;
A
#
# COMPACT_ATOMS: atom_id res chain seq x y z
N MET A 1 28.72 8.17 -14.86
CA MET A 1 28.09 8.92 -13.76
C MET A 1 26.60 8.66 -13.85
N ILE A 2 26.06 7.86 -12.93
CA ILE A 2 24.63 7.59 -12.81
C ILE A 2 24.05 8.79 -12.08
N THR A 3 23.22 9.59 -12.76
CA THR A 3 22.48 10.68 -12.14
C THR A 3 21.65 10.10 -10.99
N PRO A 4 21.67 10.65 -9.77
CA PRO A 4 20.74 10.20 -8.73
C PRO A 4 19.34 10.47 -9.26
N VAL A 5 18.51 9.42 -9.35
CA VAL A 5 17.08 9.59 -9.56
C VAL A 5 16.62 10.52 -8.44
N ALA A 6 16.12 11.70 -8.80
CA ALA A 6 15.46 12.56 -7.82
C ALA A 6 14.44 11.67 -7.11
N SER A 7 14.57 11.55 -5.79
CA SER A 7 13.62 10.81 -4.96
C SER A 7 12.26 11.44 -5.21
N MET A 8 11.48 10.83 -6.11
CA MET A 8 10.10 11.22 -6.32
C MET A 8 9.45 11.16 -4.94
N PRO A 9 8.74 12.20 -4.49
CA PRO A 9 7.96 12.09 -3.27
C PRO A 9 6.96 10.98 -3.51
N MET A 10 7.25 9.78 -2.98
CA MET A 10 6.29 8.70 -2.96
C MET A 10 5.14 9.22 -2.11
N PRO A 11 3.90 9.21 -2.61
CA PRO A 11 2.76 9.56 -1.78
C PRO A 11 2.75 8.58 -0.62
N ALA A 12 3.06 9.10 0.57
CA ALA A 12 3.35 8.32 1.75
C ALA A 12 2.19 8.43 2.73
N LEU A 13 1.95 7.36 3.49
CA LEU A 13 1.06 7.44 4.65
C LEU A 13 1.57 8.53 5.61
N PRO A 14 0.71 9.45 6.07
CA PRO A 14 1.14 10.48 7.01
C PRO A 14 1.71 9.85 8.29
N LEU A 15 3.00 10.11 8.58
CA LEU A 15 3.68 9.54 9.73
C LEU A 15 2.94 9.77 11.07
N PRO A 16 2.35 10.95 11.35
CA PRO A 16 1.57 11.14 12.59
C PRO A 16 0.38 10.18 12.70
N LEU A 17 -0.28 9.87 11.57
CA LEU A 17 -1.40 8.94 11.54
C LEU A 17 -0.92 7.49 11.73
N VAL A 18 0.20 7.11 11.13
CA VAL A 18 0.82 5.79 11.33
C VAL A 18 1.16 5.60 12.82
N LYS A 19 1.82 6.58 13.44
CA LYS A 19 2.18 6.52 14.86
C LYS A 19 0.95 6.43 15.77
N ALA A 20 -0.10 7.20 15.46
CA ALA A 20 -1.37 7.12 16.18
C ALA A 20 -2.03 5.74 16.04
N HIS A 21 -1.98 5.13 14.85
CA HIS A 21 -2.53 3.80 14.60
C HIS A 21 -1.80 2.69 15.35
N LEU A 22 -0.46 2.78 15.43
CA LEU A 22 0.39 1.81 16.12
C LEU A 22 0.54 2.06 17.62
N VAL A 23 -0.01 3.17 18.13
CA VAL A 23 0.17 3.62 19.52
C VAL A 23 1.66 3.82 19.86
N VAL A 24 2.40 4.46 18.94
CA VAL A 24 3.83 4.80 19.11
C VAL A 24 3.97 6.29 19.44
N ASP A 25 4.62 6.61 20.56
CA ASP A 25 4.78 7.98 21.06
C ASP A 25 6.21 8.55 20.92
N HIS A 26 7.17 7.70 20.54
CA HIS A 26 8.60 8.04 20.42
C HIS A 26 9.03 8.21 18.95
N SER A 27 10.25 8.69 18.69
CA SER A 27 10.71 9.10 17.33
C SER A 27 11.79 8.20 16.71
N GLU A 28 12.35 7.29 17.49
CA GLU A 28 13.45 6.40 17.09
C GLU A 28 13.09 5.53 15.87
N ASP A 29 11.81 5.19 15.75
CA ASP A 29 11.29 4.37 14.67
C ASP A 29 10.78 5.19 13.47
N ASP A 30 10.85 6.52 13.49
CA ASP A 30 10.24 7.36 12.46
C ASP A 30 10.76 7.03 11.05
N GLN A 31 12.06 6.72 10.90
CA GLN A 31 12.62 6.31 9.61
C GLN A 31 12.08 4.94 9.15
N LEU A 32 11.94 4.00 10.08
CA LEU A 32 11.42 2.66 9.80
C LEU A 32 9.93 2.71 9.46
N LEU A 33 9.14 3.46 10.23
CA LEU A 33 7.71 3.64 9.99
C LEU A 33 7.44 4.35 8.66
N ASN A 34 8.24 5.36 8.30
CA ASN A 34 8.17 5.96 6.97
C ASN A 34 8.47 4.93 5.87
N HIS A 35 9.48 4.08 6.05
CA HIS A 35 9.80 3.04 5.08
C HIS A 35 8.64 2.05 4.91
N TYR A 36 8.08 1.53 6.00
CA TYR A 36 6.92 0.62 5.93
C TYR A 36 5.69 1.29 5.33
N GLY A 37 5.47 2.57 5.62
CA GLY A 37 4.38 3.34 5.01
C GLY A 37 4.54 3.48 3.51
N ASN A 38 5.76 3.73 3.02
CA ASN A 38 6.06 3.80 1.60
C ASN A 38 5.86 2.45 0.89
N VAL A 39 6.31 1.35 1.51
CA VAL A 39 6.10 -0.01 0.98
C VAL A 39 4.62 -0.32 0.89
N ALA A 40 3.84 0.01 1.93
CA ALA A 40 2.40 -0.18 1.94
C ALA A 40 1.70 0.62 0.84
N ALA A 41 2.02 1.91 0.68
CA ALA A 41 1.47 2.75 -0.37
C ALA A 41 1.79 2.22 -1.77
N ALA A 42 3.04 1.81 -2.03
CA ALA A 42 3.44 1.21 -3.30
C ALA A 42 2.69 -0.09 -3.60
N TRP A 43 2.48 -0.93 -2.58
CA TRP A 43 1.72 -2.16 -2.72
C TRP A 43 0.23 -1.90 -3.01
N VAL A 44 -0.39 -0.94 -2.33
CA VAL A 44 -1.78 -0.54 -2.58
C VAL A 44 -1.95 -0.05 -4.02
N ALA A 45 -1.03 0.79 -4.49
CA ALA A 45 -1.04 1.29 -5.86
C ALA A 45 -0.95 0.14 -6.88
N ALA A 46 0.00 -0.78 -6.67
CA ALA A 46 0.16 -1.96 -7.53
C ALA A 46 -1.08 -2.89 -7.50
N TYR A 47 -1.68 -3.10 -6.33
CA TYR A 47 -2.83 -3.98 -6.18
C TYR A 47 -4.10 -3.43 -6.85
N THR A 48 -4.32 -2.12 -6.73
CA THR A 48 -5.50 -1.43 -7.30
C THR A 48 -5.31 -1.07 -8.76
N GLY A 49 -4.07 -0.92 -9.23
CA GLY A 49 -3.75 -0.39 -10.55
C GLY A 49 -3.96 1.12 -10.67
N GLN A 50 -3.98 1.83 -9.54
CA GLN A 50 -4.15 3.29 -9.45
C GLN A 50 -2.98 3.89 -8.65
N GLU A 51 -2.72 5.18 -8.80
CA GLU A 51 -1.77 5.86 -7.90
C GLU A 51 -2.32 5.89 -6.47
N PHE A 52 -1.43 5.83 -5.47
CA PHE A 52 -1.84 5.90 -4.08
C PHE A 52 -2.33 7.31 -3.74
N ASP A 53 -3.56 7.39 -3.23
CA ASP A 53 -4.21 8.63 -2.83
C ASP A 53 -4.33 8.68 -1.29
N ALA A 54 -3.63 9.65 -0.68
CA ALA A 54 -3.64 9.85 0.77
C ALA A 54 -4.96 10.46 1.29
N ASP A 55 -5.83 10.98 0.41
CA ASP A 55 -7.16 11.45 0.76
C ASP A 55 -8.22 10.32 0.64
N ASN A 56 -7.87 9.20 0.01
CA ASN A 56 -8.74 8.04 -0.10
C ASN A 56 -8.68 7.17 1.17
N ALA A 57 -9.72 7.27 2.00
CA ALA A 57 -9.81 6.56 3.28
C ALA A 57 -9.61 5.03 3.18
N LEU A 58 -10.04 4.39 2.08
CA LEU A 58 -9.85 2.94 1.90
C LEU A 58 -8.39 2.58 1.63
N MET A 59 -7.70 3.38 0.80
CA MET A 59 -6.27 3.21 0.54
C MET A 59 -5.44 3.47 1.79
N VAL A 60 -5.77 4.53 2.54
CA VAL A 60 -5.11 4.88 3.80
C VAL A 60 -5.29 3.76 4.83
N GLN A 61 -6.52 3.28 5.03
CA GLN A 61 -6.78 2.22 6.01
C GLN A 61 -6.08 0.91 5.64
N ALA A 62 -6.11 0.53 4.37
CA ALA A 62 -5.38 -0.64 3.88
C ALA A 62 -3.86 -0.49 4.10
N GLY A 63 -3.33 0.71 3.84
CA GLY A 63 -1.93 1.04 4.11
C GLY A 63 -1.56 0.89 5.58
N LEU A 64 -2.38 1.42 6.49
CA LEU A 64 -2.16 1.33 7.94
C LEU A 64 -2.12 -0.13 8.43
N LEU A 65 -3.04 -0.98 7.96
CA LEU A 65 -3.07 -2.40 8.32
C LEU A 65 -1.81 -3.15 7.84
N LEU A 66 -1.32 -2.83 6.64
CA LEU A 66 -0.07 -3.39 6.10
C LEU A 66 1.14 -2.91 6.91
N THR A 67 1.20 -1.63 7.26
CA THR A 67 2.27 -1.07 8.10
C THR A 67 2.27 -1.72 9.49
N ALA A 68 1.12 -1.87 10.12
CA ALA A 68 0.99 -2.55 11.41
C ALA A 68 1.47 -4.00 11.34
N THR A 69 1.08 -4.73 10.29
CA THR A 69 1.50 -6.12 10.10
C THR A 69 3.02 -6.23 9.99
N GLN A 70 3.67 -5.35 9.21
CA GLN A 70 5.13 -5.35 9.06
C GLN A 70 5.87 -4.93 10.34
N TYR A 71 5.29 -4.02 11.12
CA TYR A 71 5.89 -3.56 12.37
C TYR A 71 5.87 -4.63 13.46
N GLU A 72 4.73 -5.32 13.59
CA GLU A 72 4.52 -6.43 14.54
C GLU A 72 5.25 -7.71 14.11
N SER A 73 5.16 -8.07 12.83
CA SER A 73 5.75 -9.30 12.29
C SER A 73 6.94 -8.98 11.39
N ARG A 74 8.15 -9.09 11.95
CA ARG A 74 9.42 -8.78 11.27
C ARG A 74 10.03 -9.96 10.51
N GLU A 75 9.30 -11.06 10.43
CA GLU A 75 9.71 -12.27 9.72
C GLU A 75 8.63 -12.64 8.70
N ALA A 76 9.06 -13.23 7.58
CA ALA A 76 8.14 -13.71 6.54
C ALA A 76 7.40 -14.99 6.94
N VAL A 77 7.60 -15.48 8.17
CA VAL A 77 7.01 -16.70 8.70
C VAL A 77 6.26 -16.38 9.99
N THR A 78 5.10 -17.00 10.15
CA THR A 78 4.37 -17.01 11.41
C THR A 78 3.92 -18.43 11.70
N PHE A 79 3.98 -18.84 12.96
CA PHE A 79 3.57 -20.17 13.42
C PHE A 79 2.08 -20.23 13.76
N ALA A 80 1.39 -19.08 13.76
CA ALA A 80 -0.06 -18.99 13.96
C ALA A 80 -0.79 -18.89 12.62
N SER A 81 -1.97 -19.51 12.51
CA SER A 81 -2.88 -19.23 11.40
C SER A 81 -3.40 -17.81 11.50
N ALA A 82 -3.20 -17.02 10.45
CA ALA A 82 -3.87 -15.73 10.31
C ALA A 82 -5.36 -15.99 10.03
N TYR A 83 -6.23 -15.65 10.99
CA TYR A 83 -7.67 -15.66 10.76
C TYR A 83 -8.06 -14.51 9.84
N GLN A 84 -8.96 -14.77 8.90
CA GLN A 84 -9.47 -13.75 8.01
C GLN A 84 -10.43 -12.83 8.77
N LEU A 85 -10.07 -11.56 8.89
CA LEU A 85 -10.90 -10.54 9.53
C LEU A 85 -11.84 -9.89 8.50
N PRO A 86 -13.07 -9.50 8.89
CA PRO A 86 -13.86 -8.54 8.11
C PRO A 86 -13.04 -7.27 7.86
N PHE A 87 -13.14 -6.67 6.67
CA PHE A 87 -12.35 -5.49 6.27
C PHE A 87 -10.83 -5.73 6.23
N GLY A 88 -10.41 -6.93 5.82
CA GLY A 88 -9.02 -7.18 5.47
C GLY A 88 -8.54 -6.28 4.33
N VAL A 89 -7.22 -6.12 4.19
CA VAL A 89 -6.58 -5.27 3.17
C VAL A 89 -7.17 -5.50 1.77
N HIS A 90 -7.32 -6.75 1.35
CA HIS A 90 -7.88 -7.07 0.04
C HIS A 90 -9.37 -6.74 -0.08
N ASP A 91 -10.15 -6.90 0.99
CA ASP A 91 -11.58 -6.58 1.01
C ASP A 91 -11.80 -5.06 0.85
N LEU A 92 -11.02 -4.26 1.59
CA LEU A 92 -11.01 -2.80 1.49
C LEU A 92 -10.65 -2.30 0.09
N LEU A 93 -9.68 -2.94 -0.56
CA LEU A 93 -9.18 -2.51 -1.86
C LEU A 93 -9.92 -3.11 -3.05
N SER A 94 -10.71 -4.17 -2.85
CA SER A 94 -11.44 -4.86 -3.92
C SER A 94 -12.29 -3.92 -4.79
N PRO A 95 -13.05 -2.96 -4.23
CA PRO A 95 -13.84 -2.01 -5.02
C PRO A 95 -13.01 -1.04 -5.87
N LEU A 96 -11.74 -0.83 -5.51
CA LEU A 96 -10.85 0.13 -6.16
C LEU A 96 -10.03 -0.49 -7.31
N LYS A 97 -10.11 -1.80 -7.53
CA LYS A 97 -9.32 -2.42 -8.60
C LYS A 97 -9.81 -1.93 -9.96
N ALA A 98 -8.90 -1.37 -10.74
CA ALA A 98 -9.16 -1.04 -12.14
C ALA A 98 -9.56 -2.33 -12.89
N ARG A 99 -10.83 -2.43 -13.26
CA ARG A 99 -11.33 -3.58 -14.02
C ARG A 99 -10.96 -3.36 -15.48
N VAL A 100 -9.97 -4.09 -16.00
CA VAL A 100 -9.70 -4.15 -17.44
C VAL A 100 -10.80 -4.99 -18.09
N THR A 101 -11.96 -4.38 -18.35
CA THR A 101 -13.01 -4.96 -19.18
C THR A 101 -12.89 -4.38 -20.58
N GLY A 102 -12.04 -4.98 -21.41
CA GLY A 102 -11.90 -4.58 -22.80
C GLY A 102 -11.09 -5.59 -23.60
N HIS A 103 -11.78 -6.44 -24.36
CA HIS A 103 -11.19 -6.98 -25.59
C HIS A 103 -11.11 -5.80 -26.57
N GLN A 104 -9.90 -5.38 -26.94
CA GLN A 104 -9.74 -4.53 -28.13
C GLN A 104 -9.89 -5.46 -29.34
N PRO A 105 -10.92 -5.32 -30.20
CA PRO A 105 -10.93 -6.03 -31.46
C PRO A 105 -9.69 -5.57 -32.25
N GLU A 106 -8.91 -6.53 -32.76
CA GLU A 106 -7.77 -6.22 -33.61
C GLU A 106 -8.25 -5.36 -34.80
N PRO A 107 -7.48 -4.32 -35.18
CA PRO A 107 -7.86 -3.53 -36.35
C PRO A 107 -7.89 -4.46 -37.56
N GLU A 108 -9.09 -4.62 -38.12
CA GLU A 108 -9.35 -5.36 -39.34
C GLU A 108 -8.32 -4.90 -40.39
N ALA A 109 -7.42 -5.82 -40.77
CA ALA A 109 -6.43 -5.56 -41.78
C ALA A 109 -7.18 -5.24 -43.07
N ALA A 110 -7.19 -3.95 -43.45
CA ALA A 110 -7.75 -3.50 -44.71
C ALA A 110 -6.95 -4.16 -45.85
N GLU A 111 -7.58 -5.10 -46.54
CA GLU A 111 -7.11 -5.68 -47.81
C GLU A 111 -7.07 -4.64 -48.94
#